data_AF-A0A945GH28-F1
#
_entry.id   AF-A0A945GH28-F1
#
_cell.length_a   1.000
_cell.length_b   1.000
_cell.length_c   1.000
_cell.angle_alpha   90.00
_cell.angle_beta   90.00
_cell.angle_gamma   90.00
#
_symmetry.space_group_name_H-M   'P 1'
#
loop_
_entity.id
_entity.type
_entity.pdbx_description
1 polymer ?
#
loop_
_entity_poly.entity_id
_entity_poly.type
_entity_poly.pdbx_seq_one_letter_code
_entity_poly.pdbx_strand_id
1 'polypeptide(L)'
;MQEQLLKIKQKQNFGETPDKIKVFGKTHHKKDLGISSTKEADRFLKSTATRYILPRTKQLADKMEIKFGRITLRQQKTRWGSCSSQGNLNFNWRLVHCPTKVIDYVIIHELAHRQHMNHSSSFWGLVRKHDPEYLRNRGWLKRNGLVLG
;
A
#
# COMPACT_ATOMS: atom_id res chain seq x y z
N MET A 1 -7.73 -19.49 -25.31
CA MET A 1 -7.17 -19.03 -26.59
C MET A 1 -6.31 -17.81 -26.30
N GLN A 2 -5.02 -17.96 -26.60
CA GLN A 2 -4.01 -16.92 -26.49
C GLN A 2 -4.34 -15.75 -27.42
N GLU A 3 -3.97 -14.53 -27.04
CA GLU A 3 -3.18 -13.68 -27.93
C GLU A 3 -2.47 -12.57 -27.15
N GLN A 4 -1.16 -12.49 -27.41
CA GLN A 4 -0.18 -11.51 -26.94
C GLN A 4 -0.31 -10.28 -27.85
N LEU A 5 -0.11 -9.02 -27.45
CA LEU A 5 1.17 -8.35 -27.23
C LEU A 5 0.87 -6.84 -27.10
N LEU A 6 1.46 -6.18 -26.11
CA LEU A 6 2.31 -5.03 -26.41
C LEU A 6 3.37 -4.89 -25.30
N LYS A 7 4.60 -5.25 -25.65
CA LYS A 7 5.79 -4.91 -24.88
C LYS A 7 5.96 -3.40 -24.94
N ILE A 8 5.98 -2.72 -23.80
CA ILE A 8 6.77 -1.51 -23.65
C ILE A 8 7.81 -1.79 -22.57
N LYS A 9 9.04 -2.02 -23.04
CA LYS A 9 10.26 -1.86 -22.26
C LYS A 9 10.32 -0.39 -21.82
N GLN A 10 10.08 -0.12 -20.54
CA GLN A 10 10.69 1.01 -19.85
C GLN A 10 10.59 0.74 -18.35
N LYS A 11 11.74 0.42 -17.73
CA LYS A 11 11.94 0.48 -16.28
C LYS A 11 11.86 1.95 -15.86
N GLN A 12 10.66 2.54 -15.80
CA GLN A 12 10.48 3.81 -15.13
C GLN A 12 10.24 3.53 -13.64
N ASN A 13 11.24 3.86 -12.81
CA ASN A 13 11.10 3.87 -11.37
C ASN A 13 10.02 4.90 -11.01
N PHE A 14 8.96 4.45 -10.35
CA PHE A 14 7.83 5.30 -10.05
C PHE A 14 8.18 6.37 -9.03
N GLY A 15 7.93 7.64 -9.36
CA GLY A 15 8.05 8.76 -8.43
C GLY A 15 9.47 9.11 -8.01
N GLU A 16 10.46 8.40 -8.56
CA GLU A 16 11.88 8.63 -8.33
C GLU A 16 12.51 9.09 -9.63
N THR A 17 12.62 10.41 -9.77
CA THR A 17 13.69 10.94 -10.63
C THR A 17 15.01 10.81 -9.85
N PRO A 18 16.17 10.98 -10.51
CA PRO A 18 17.45 11.03 -9.80
C PRO A 18 17.43 11.98 -8.60
N ASP A 19 16.65 13.05 -8.65
CA ASP A 19 16.58 14.14 -7.65
C ASP A 19 15.30 14.19 -6.79
N LYS A 20 14.21 13.48 -7.12
CA LYS A 20 12.93 13.56 -6.39
C LYS A 20 12.48 12.20 -5.88
N ILE A 21 11.67 12.19 -4.82
CA ILE A 21 10.95 11.01 -4.33
C ILE A 21 9.50 11.38 -3.99
N LYS A 22 8.58 10.41 -4.07
CA LYS A 22 7.19 10.60 -3.64
C LYS A 22 6.97 10.00 -2.24
N VAL A 23 6.46 10.80 -1.31
CA VAL A 23 6.12 10.38 0.05
C VAL A 23 4.68 10.81 0.33
N PHE A 24 3.84 9.85 0.67
CA PHE A 24 2.42 10.03 0.96
C PHE A 24 1.65 10.83 -0.10
N GLY A 25 1.96 10.57 -1.37
CA GLY A 25 1.36 11.25 -2.52
C GLY A 25 1.98 12.61 -2.86
N LYS A 26 2.90 13.13 -2.05
CA LYS A 26 3.60 14.40 -2.27
C LYS A 26 4.99 14.17 -2.83
N THR A 27 5.43 15.06 -3.72
CA THR A 27 6.78 15.00 -4.30
C THR A 27 7.73 15.85 -3.48
N HIS A 28 8.90 15.31 -3.19
CA HIS A 28 9.97 15.96 -2.42
C HIS A 28 11.28 15.90 -3.21
N HIS A 29 12.14 16.92 -3.10
CA HIS A 29 13.52 16.76 -3.56
C HIS A 29 14.33 15.97 -2.52
N LYS A 30 15.19 15.08 -3.00
CA LYS A 30 16.06 14.24 -2.16
C LYS A 30 17.00 15.08 -1.29
N LYS A 31 17.52 16.18 -1.83
CA LYS A 31 18.40 17.11 -1.10
C LYS A 31 17.74 17.70 0.14
N ASP A 32 16.43 18.01 0.07
CA ASP A 32 15.68 18.59 1.19
C ASP A 32 15.46 17.57 2.32
N LEU A 33 15.65 16.29 2.02
CA LEU A 33 15.55 15.17 2.95
C LEU A 33 16.93 14.61 3.36
N GLY A 34 18.02 15.27 2.95
CA GLY A 34 19.38 14.81 3.20
C GLY A 34 19.73 13.48 2.49
N ILE A 35 19.05 13.17 1.39
CA ILE A 35 19.23 11.92 0.63
C ILE A 35 20.17 12.21 -0.55
N SER A 36 21.29 11.49 -0.61
CA SER A 36 22.32 11.64 -1.64
C SER A 36 22.40 10.46 -2.61
N SER A 37 21.82 9.30 -2.25
CA SER A 37 21.89 8.08 -3.05
C SER A 37 20.57 7.32 -3.11
N THR A 38 20.43 6.43 -4.10
CA THR A 38 19.28 5.51 -4.20
C THR A 38 19.16 4.60 -2.99
N LYS A 39 20.28 4.12 -2.43
CA LYS A 39 20.28 3.27 -1.23
C LYS A 39 19.73 3.99 -0.01
N GLU A 40 20.06 5.27 0.13
CA GLU A 40 19.51 6.13 1.20
C GLU A 40 18.03 6.40 0.99
N ALA A 41 17.60 6.67 -0.26
CA ALA A 41 16.19 6.82 -0.59
C ALA A 41 15.39 5.58 -0.20
N ASP A 42 15.87 4.40 -0.58
CA ASP A 42 15.25 3.11 -0.27
C ASP A 42 15.11 2.89 1.25
N ARG A 43 16.17 3.18 2.00
CA ARG A 43 16.18 3.08 3.47
C ARG A 43 15.19 4.07 4.10
N PHE A 44 15.21 5.31 3.63
CA PHE A 44 14.31 6.37 4.08
C PHE A 44 12.84 5.98 3.82
N LEU A 45 12.52 5.51 2.62
CA LEU A 45 11.17 5.12 2.23
C LEU A 45 10.67 3.91 3.03
N LYS A 46 11.49 2.86 3.18
CA LYS A 46 11.16 1.68 4.01
C LYS A 46 10.96 2.04 5.48
N SER A 47 11.80 2.92 6.03
CA SER A 47 11.67 3.41 7.39
C SER A 47 10.39 4.24 7.57
N THR A 48 10.10 5.13 6.63
CA THR A 48 8.90 5.97 6.61
C THR A 48 7.63 5.13 6.46
N ALA A 49 7.64 4.12 5.59
CA ALA A 49 6.55 3.15 5.45
C ALA A 49 6.29 2.43 6.77
N THR A 50 7.34 1.92 7.41
CA THR A 50 7.25 1.21 8.71
C THR A 50 6.66 2.11 9.80
N ARG A 51 7.19 3.32 9.95
CA ARG A 51 6.74 4.30 10.96
C ARG A 51 5.29 4.75 10.76
N TYR A 52 4.75 4.65 9.55
CA TYR A 52 3.37 5.01 9.26
C TYR A 52 2.43 3.81 9.33
N ILE A 53 2.71 2.76 8.56
CA ILE A 53 1.79 1.63 8.35
C ILE A 53 1.58 0.83 9.64
N LEU A 54 2.63 0.59 10.43
CA LEU A 54 2.50 -0.22 11.65
C LEU A 54 1.56 0.42 12.69
N PRO A 55 1.81 1.65 13.18
CA PRO A 55 0.88 2.27 14.14
C PRO A 55 -0.49 2.54 13.52
N ARG A 56 -0.56 2.88 12.22
CA ARG A 56 -1.85 3.11 11.55
C ARG A 56 -2.70 1.84 11.47
N THR A 57 -2.07 0.68 11.23
CA THR A 57 -2.76 -0.62 11.26
C THR A 57 -3.33 -0.92 12.63
N LYS A 58 -2.58 -0.65 13.71
CA LYS A 58 -3.08 -0.81 15.09
C LYS A 58 -4.30 0.08 15.35
N GLN A 59 -4.20 1.38 15.05
CA GLN A 59 -5.30 2.33 15.23
C GLN A 59 -6.58 1.92 14.47
N LEU A 60 -6.44 1.46 13.22
CA LEU A 60 -7.58 1.03 12.43
C LEU A 60 -8.13 -0.31 12.90
N ALA A 61 -7.28 -1.24 13.31
CA ALA A 61 -7.67 -2.50 13.92
C ALA A 61 -8.49 -2.27 15.21
N ASP A 62 -8.05 -1.36 16.07
CA ASP A 62 -8.76 -0.99 17.30
C ASP A 62 -10.13 -0.38 16.96
N LYS A 63 -10.18 0.55 16.00
CA LYS A 63 -11.45 1.15 15.52
C LYS A 63 -12.41 0.14 14.88
N MET A 64 -11.87 -0.91 14.28
CA MET A 64 -12.64 -1.99 13.65
C MET A 64 -12.95 -3.12 14.64
N GLU A 65 -12.40 -3.09 15.85
CA GLU A 65 -12.47 -4.16 16.85
C GLU A 65 -11.95 -5.50 16.30
N ILE A 66 -10.91 -5.46 15.47
CA ILE A 66 -10.33 -6.63 14.80
C ILE A 66 -8.95 -6.95 15.36
N LYS A 67 -8.75 -8.20 15.76
CA LYS A 67 -7.43 -8.73 16.11
C LYS A 67 -6.70 -9.28 14.88
N PHE A 68 -5.39 -9.06 14.84
CA PHE A 68 -4.49 -9.57 13.82
C PHE A 68 -3.23 -10.16 14.45
N GLY A 69 -2.49 -10.96 13.67
CA GLY A 69 -1.23 -11.58 14.06
C GLY A 69 -0.05 -10.61 13.86
N ARG A 70 1.03 -11.09 13.22
CA ARG A 70 2.16 -10.21 12.90
C ARG A 70 1.89 -9.36 11.66
N ILE A 71 2.51 -8.18 11.61
CA ILE A 71 2.58 -7.36 10.39
C ILE A 71 3.98 -7.50 9.79
N THR A 72 4.08 -7.65 8.47
CA THR A 72 5.36 -7.59 7.75
C THR A 72 5.28 -6.66 6.55
N LEU A 73 6.26 -5.77 6.41
CA LEU A 73 6.42 -4.97 5.20
C LEU A 73 7.34 -5.71 4.23
N ARG A 74 6.88 -5.87 2.98
CA ARG A 74 7.56 -6.62 1.92
C ARG A 74 7.63 -5.81 0.63
N GLN A 75 8.37 -6.31 -0.36
CA GLN A 75 8.41 -5.75 -1.72
C GLN A 75 7.82 -6.77 -2.70
N GLN A 76 6.49 -6.90 -2.70
CA GLN A 76 5.81 -7.88 -3.54
C GLN A 76 5.47 -7.26 -4.90
N LYS A 77 5.68 -8.00 -6.00
CA LYS A 77 5.45 -7.49 -7.35
C LYS A 77 3.97 -7.31 -7.71
N THR A 78 3.10 -8.15 -7.14
CA THR A 78 1.71 -8.30 -7.63
C THR A 78 0.65 -7.88 -6.64
N ARG A 79 1.01 -7.44 -5.43
CA ARG A 79 0.03 -7.11 -4.38
C ARG A 79 0.48 -5.98 -3.47
N TRP A 80 -0.52 -5.23 -3.01
CA TRP A 80 -0.37 -4.13 -2.04
C TRP A 80 -0.49 -4.60 -0.59
N GLY A 81 -1.29 -5.64 -0.36
CA GLY A 81 -1.44 -6.29 0.92
C GLY A 81 -1.82 -7.77 0.78
N SER A 82 -1.82 -8.49 1.91
CA SER A 82 -2.47 -9.80 2.04
C SER A 82 -2.69 -10.14 3.52
N CYS A 83 -3.77 -10.87 3.80
CA CYS A 83 -4.03 -11.50 5.10
C CYS A 83 -3.98 -13.02 4.99
N SER A 84 -3.25 -13.69 5.88
CA SER A 84 -3.28 -15.16 5.97
C SER A 84 -4.46 -15.65 6.83
N SER A 85 -4.80 -16.94 6.75
CA SER A 85 -5.82 -17.55 7.60
C SER A 85 -5.49 -17.44 9.10
N GLN A 86 -4.20 -17.52 9.46
CA GLN A 86 -3.70 -17.28 10.82
C GLN A 86 -3.74 -15.80 11.24
N GLY A 87 -4.19 -14.89 10.36
CA GLY A 87 -4.34 -13.47 10.66
C GLY A 87 -3.07 -12.63 10.53
N ASN A 88 -2.01 -13.16 9.90
CA ASN A 88 -0.82 -12.38 9.63
C ASN A 88 -1.05 -11.44 8.44
N LEU A 89 -0.70 -10.18 8.61
CA LEU A 89 -0.85 -9.15 7.59
C LEU A 89 0.49 -8.89 6.91
N ASN A 90 0.50 -8.84 5.59
CA ASN A 90 1.63 -8.33 4.82
C ASN A 90 1.21 -7.07 4.08
N PHE A 91 2.08 -6.08 4.05
CA PHE A 91 1.90 -4.86 3.26
C PHE A 91 3.11 -4.64 2.35
N ASN A 92 2.89 -4.06 1.18
CA ASN A 92 3.97 -3.60 0.33
C ASN A 92 4.51 -2.27 0.86
N TRP A 93 5.80 -2.16 1.16
CA TRP A 93 6.37 -0.91 1.68
C TRP A 93 6.24 0.26 0.70
N ARG A 94 6.13 -0.03 -0.61
CA ARG A 94 5.88 0.99 -1.66
C ARG A 94 4.54 1.71 -1.51
N LEU A 95 3.65 1.26 -0.62
CA LEU A 95 2.48 2.05 -0.19
C LEU A 95 2.87 3.45 0.30
N VAL A 96 4.11 3.66 0.76
CA VAL A 96 4.62 4.98 1.14
C VAL A 96 4.54 6.02 0.02
N HIS A 97 4.47 5.62 -1.25
CA HIS A 97 4.29 6.54 -2.37
C HIS A 97 2.82 6.96 -2.58
N CYS A 98 1.87 6.25 -1.97
CA CYS A 98 0.44 6.47 -2.14
C CYS A 98 -0.06 7.57 -1.19
N PRO A 99 -1.11 8.32 -1.54
CA PRO A 99 -1.81 9.16 -0.58
C PRO A 99 -2.23 8.37 0.66
N THR A 100 -2.18 8.98 1.84
CA THR A 100 -2.50 8.30 3.11
C THR A 100 -3.87 7.62 3.12
N LYS A 101 -4.89 8.24 2.50
CA LYS A 101 -6.23 7.64 2.35
C LYS A 101 -6.24 6.34 1.56
N VAL A 102 -5.34 6.20 0.59
CA VAL A 102 -5.16 4.96 -0.17
C VAL A 102 -4.47 3.90 0.67
N ILE A 103 -3.50 4.30 1.52
CA ILE A 103 -2.86 3.39 2.46
C ILE A 103 -3.89 2.87 3.47
N ASP A 104 -4.71 3.76 4.04
CA ASP A 104 -5.81 3.40 4.96
C ASP A 104 -6.77 2.39 4.31
N TYR A 105 -7.16 2.61 3.05
CA TYR A 105 -7.98 1.66 2.29
C TYR A 105 -7.36 0.25 2.24
N VAL A 106 -6.05 0.14 1.94
CA VAL A 106 -5.38 -1.17 1.89
C VAL A 106 -5.34 -1.81 3.27
N ILE A 107 -5.05 -1.04 4.32
CA ILE A 107 -5.04 -1.55 5.70
C ILE A 107 -6.43 -2.08 6.08
N ILE A 108 -7.49 -1.31 5.84
CA ILE A 108 -8.89 -1.69 6.11
C ILE A 108 -9.27 -2.94 5.32
N HIS A 109 -8.83 -3.03 4.06
CA HIS A 109 -9.06 -4.21 3.21
C HIS A 109 -8.47 -5.48 3.82
N GLU A 110 -7.21 -5.43 4.25
CA GLU A 110 -6.55 -6.60 4.85
C GLU A 110 -7.11 -6.94 6.23
N LEU A 111 -7.53 -5.94 7.02
CA LEU A 111 -8.21 -6.18 8.29
C LEU A 111 -9.60 -6.80 8.09
N ALA A 112 -10.37 -6.35 7.08
CA ALA A 112 -11.68 -6.92 6.78
C ALA A 112 -11.60 -8.42 6.42
N HIS A 113 -10.48 -8.86 5.84
CA HIS A 113 -10.23 -10.29 5.59
C HIS A 113 -10.20 -11.14 6.87
N ARG A 114 -9.97 -10.56 8.06
CA ARG A 114 -10.06 -11.28 9.34
C ARG A 114 -11.46 -11.78 9.67
N GLN A 115 -12.49 -11.13 9.15
CA GLN A 115 -13.90 -11.52 9.35
C GLN A 115 -14.49 -12.18 8.09
N HIS A 116 -14.06 -11.74 6.91
CA HIS A 116 -14.59 -12.22 5.63
C HIS A 116 -13.45 -12.54 4.65
N MET A 117 -13.10 -13.82 4.52
CA MET A 117 -11.96 -14.26 3.69
C MET A 117 -12.21 -14.10 2.17
N ASN A 118 -13.46 -13.87 1.75
CA ASN A 118 -13.84 -13.59 0.37
C ASN A 118 -14.36 -12.16 0.21
N HIS A 119 -14.35 -11.64 -1.01
CA HIS A 119 -14.86 -10.31 -1.35
C HIS A 119 -16.40 -10.27 -1.50
N SER A 120 -17.12 -10.90 -0.58
CA SER A 120 -18.59 -10.92 -0.53
C SER A 120 -19.20 -9.54 -0.22
N SER A 121 -20.53 -9.44 -0.29
CA SER A 121 -21.27 -8.24 0.12
C SER A 121 -20.95 -7.84 1.57
N SER A 122 -20.85 -8.80 2.49
CA SER A 122 -20.48 -8.54 3.89
C SER A 122 -19.07 -7.96 4.02
N PHE A 123 -18.10 -8.47 3.25
CA PHE A 123 -16.75 -7.91 3.18
C PHE A 123 -16.78 -6.43 2.76
N TRP A 124 -17.45 -6.12 1.64
CA TRP A 124 -17.51 -4.74 1.15
C TRP A 124 -18.34 -3.82 2.05
N GLY A 125 -19.35 -4.36 2.74
CA GLY A 125 -20.09 -3.65 3.78
C GLY A 125 -19.17 -3.21 4.93
N LEU A 126 -18.33 -4.13 5.42
CA LEU A 126 -17.35 -3.82 6.46
C LEU A 126 -16.30 -2.81 5.99
N VAL A 127 -15.76 -2.97 4.77
CA VAL A 127 -14.83 -1.99 4.20
C VAL A 127 -15.48 -0.61 4.10
N ARG A 128 -16.70 -0.52 3.56
CA ARG A 128 -17.44 0.76 3.41
C ARG A 128 -17.73 1.42 4.76
N LYS A 129 -18.01 0.64 5.81
CA LYS A 129 -18.24 1.16 7.17
C LYS A 129 -17.03 1.94 7.68
N HIS A 130 -15.81 1.50 7.36
CA HIS A 130 -14.57 2.09 7.88
C HIS A 130 -13.84 3.00 6.88
N ASP A 131 -14.10 2.84 5.58
CA ASP A 131 -13.69 3.75 4.50
C ASP A 131 -14.90 4.04 3.58
N PRO A 132 -15.68 5.10 3.86
CA PRO A 132 -16.80 5.49 3.02
C PRO A 132 -16.40 5.81 1.56
N GLU A 133 -15.14 6.14 1.33
CA GLU A 133 -14.59 6.55 0.04
C GLU A 133 -13.81 5.41 -0.66
N TYR A 134 -14.00 4.16 -0.21
CA TYR A 134 -13.22 3.00 -0.65
C TYR A 134 -13.23 2.80 -2.17
N LEU A 135 -14.32 3.13 -2.86
CA LEU A 135 -14.40 3.04 -4.32
C LEU A 135 -13.40 3.98 -5.00
N ARG A 136 -13.25 5.20 -4.48
CA ARG A 136 -12.27 6.16 -4.99
C ARG A 136 -10.85 5.69 -4.68
N ASN A 137 -10.59 5.23 -3.46
CA ASN A 137 -9.26 4.78 -3.04
C ASN A 137 -8.83 3.51 -3.82
N ARG A 138 -9.74 2.56 -4.00
CA ARG A 138 -9.55 1.38 -4.88
C ARG A 138 -9.32 1.78 -6.33
N GLY A 139 -10.11 2.73 -6.84
CA GLY A 139 -9.95 3.27 -8.19
C GLY A 139 -8.58 3.94 -8.39
N TRP A 140 -8.10 4.67 -7.38
CA TRP A 140 -6.77 5.25 -7.38
C TRP A 140 -5.69 4.16 -7.48
N LEU A 141 -5.78 3.09 -6.70
CA LEU A 141 -4.83 1.96 -6.78
C LEU A 141 -4.86 1.24 -8.12
N LYS A 142 -6.04 1.07 -8.73
CA LYS A 142 -6.11 0.47 -10.07
C LYS A 142 -5.41 1.31 -11.12
N ARG A 143 -5.60 2.64 -11.07
CA ARG A 143 -4.99 3.57 -12.04
C ARG A 143 -3.49 3.79 -11.82
N ASN A 144 -3.04 3.83 -10.57
CA ASN A 144 -1.66 4.20 -10.22
C ASN A 144 -0.80 3.00 -9.77
N GLY A 145 -1.42 1.89 -9.35
CA GLY A 145 -0.77 0.74 -8.74
C GLY A 145 -0.06 -0.19 -9.72
N LEU A 146 -0.54 -0.32 -10.97
CA LEU A 146 0.17 -1.07 -12.01
C LEU A 146 1.53 -0.45 -12.37
N VAL A 147 1.69 0.84 -12.06
CA VAL A 147 2.91 1.58 -12.32
C VAL A 147 3.85 1.59 -11.10
N LEU A 148 3.41 1.05 -9.95
CA LEU A 148 4.16 0.98 -8.69
C LEU A 148 4.71 -0.45 -8.39
N GLY A 149 4.35 -1.45 -9.19
CA GLY A 149 4.66 -2.89 -9.03
C GLY A 149 5.91 -3.34 -9.76
#